data_AF-A0A928ZQQ2-F1
#
_entry.id   AF-A0A928ZQQ2-F1
#
_cell.length_a   1.000
_cell.length_b   1.000
_cell.length_c   1.000
_cell.angle_alpha   90.00
_cell.angle_beta   90.00
_cell.angle_gamma   90.00
#
_symmetry.space_group_name_H-M   'P 1'
#
loop_
_entity.id
_entity.type
_entity.pdbx_description
1 polymer ?
#
loop_
_entity_poly.entity_id
_entity_poly.type
_entity_poly.pdbx_seq_one_letter_code
_entity_poly.pdbx_strand_id
1 'polypeptide(L)'
;MYNFSPLIQAGIAAGKYIPVETAAGVPIGMVRDAATGQFAAHAIGMGLNPLTAIPSMAMGAGQLYQGHKALQGIKALSASVATLQATTAVIGVGVVGVAALSAVNLWQTLKLRKDVQQMRVEVREGFIDLKQVFADQGAELIEHIQHVSEDVEFRAHRTILARAYGLFDKAMNRLASAVTMQDLRARNDEVKAARDMMFQALSDYDNSQLMSGIGSIAYVRRRECVWVIEQAIAMTYQMQGEWQTVGDRLISLNATIRKDAVATLDKVKTDDELDFLFPELTRIRNHDLVAINAWNDHIEWSKTLSSEEMNQLNALTEDDAEETENDIATEDPADDKPIEYSLYEEAKSNFVPEALHESLVYSFSTERRRQGEVYIAERAALESLTAFNPQNLSKASPLAVANLELYFELRDESLVDEAEDIAIAA
;
A
#
# COMPACT_ATOMS: atom_id res chain seq x y z
N MET A 1 5.88 -13.60 -3.26
CA MET A 1 6.40 -14.93 -2.88
C MET A 1 5.73 -15.31 -1.56
N TYR A 2 5.05 -16.46 -1.53
CA TYR A 2 4.30 -16.90 -0.35
C TYR A 2 5.21 -17.63 0.63
N ASN A 3 5.06 -17.30 1.91
CA ASN A 3 5.78 -17.95 2.99
C ASN A 3 4.90 -19.06 3.54
N PHE A 4 5.40 -20.29 3.50
CA PHE A 4 4.77 -21.45 4.12
C PHE A 4 5.57 -21.84 5.36
N SER A 5 4.98 -22.65 6.25
CA SER A 5 5.74 -23.22 7.36
C SER A 5 6.94 -24.04 6.84
N PRO A 6 8.05 -24.16 7.60
CA PRO A 6 9.26 -24.82 7.12
C PRO A 6 9.03 -26.26 6.61
N LEU A 7 8.11 -27.00 7.25
CA LEU A 7 7.73 -28.35 6.84
C LEU A 7 7.03 -28.36 5.47
N ILE A 8 6.11 -27.43 5.24
CA ILE A 8 5.43 -27.29 3.95
C ILE A 8 6.42 -26.84 2.88
N GLN A 9 7.32 -25.91 3.19
CA GLN A 9 8.31 -25.42 2.25
C GLN A 9 9.31 -26.52 1.82
N ALA A 10 9.76 -27.36 2.77
CA ALA A 10 10.54 -28.55 2.48
C ALA A 10 9.75 -29.56 1.63
N GLY A 11 8.46 -29.73 1.91
CA GLY A 11 7.56 -30.60 1.14
C GLY A 11 7.34 -30.12 -0.30
N ILE A 12 7.26 -28.81 -0.54
CA ILE A 12 7.21 -28.23 -1.89
C ILE A 12 8.52 -28.54 -2.63
N ALA A 13 9.68 -28.29 -2.00
CA ALA A 13 10.99 -28.56 -2.61
C ALA A 13 11.19 -30.05 -2.94
N ALA A 14 10.63 -30.94 -2.13
CA ALA A 14 10.66 -32.38 -2.35
C ALA A 14 9.60 -32.89 -3.36
N GLY A 15 8.76 -32.01 -3.92
CA GLY A 15 7.67 -32.37 -4.83
C GLY A 15 6.49 -33.09 -4.17
N LYS A 16 6.44 -33.14 -2.83
CA LYS A 16 5.29 -33.68 -2.08
C LYS A 16 4.07 -32.76 -2.18
N TYR A 17 4.30 -31.45 -2.21
CA TYR A 17 3.25 -30.45 -2.31
C TYR A 17 3.39 -29.62 -3.59
N ILE A 18 2.28 -29.35 -4.25
CA ILE A 18 2.21 -28.56 -5.48
C ILE A 18 1.52 -27.24 -5.16
N PRO A 19 2.14 -26.08 -5.46
CA PRO A 19 1.49 -24.77 -5.35
C PRO A 19 0.22 -24.71 -6.19
N VAL A 20 -0.85 -24.17 -5.59
CA VAL A 20 -2.07 -23.86 -6.34
C VAL A 20 -1.88 -22.54 -7.06
N GLU A 21 -2.32 -22.51 -8.32
CA GLU A 21 -2.26 -21.35 -9.20
C GLU A 21 -3.64 -21.04 -9.78
N THR A 22 -3.90 -19.77 -10.08
CA THR A 22 -5.06 -19.36 -10.87
C THR A 22 -4.93 -19.88 -12.31
N ALA A 23 -6.01 -19.78 -13.10
CA ALA A 23 -5.96 -20.11 -14.53
C ALA A 23 -4.91 -19.28 -15.31
N ALA A 24 -4.51 -18.11 -14.79
CA ALA A 24 -3.47 -17.27 -15.37
C ALA A 24 -2.05 -17.65 -14.90
N GLY A 25 -1.89 -18.72 -14.12
CA GLY A 25 -0.61 -19.15 -13.56
C GLY A 25 -0.13 -18.31 -12.38
N VAL A 26 -1.03 -17.58 -11.70
CA VAL A 26 -0.68 -16.76 -10.53
C VAL A 26 -0.81 -17.61 -9.27
N PRO A 27 0.25 -17.78 -8.45
CA PRO A 27 0.13 -18.54 -7.21
C PRO A 27 -0.79 -17.84 -6.21
N ILE A 28 -1.54 -18.60 -5.42
CA ILE A 28 -2.58 -18.07 -4.50
C ILE A 28 -2.29 -18.32 -3.01
N GLY A 29 -1.07 -18.74 -2.68
CA GLY A 29 -0.68 -19.04 -1.30
C GLY A 29 -1.34 -20.30 -0.72
N MET A 30 -1.67 -21.28 -1.56
CA MET A 30 -2.18 -22.59 -1.15
C MET A 30 -1.34 -23.69 -1.76
N VAL A 31 -1.31 -24.87 -1.13
CA VAL A 31 -0.70 -26.08 -1.71
C VAL A 31 -1.65 -27.27 -1.65
N ARG A 32 -1.49 -28.18 -2.62
CA ARG A 32 -2.12 -29.50 -2.62
C ARG A 32 -1.09 -30.59 -2.43
N ASP A 33 -1.48 -31.68 -1.78
CA ASP A 33 -0.68 -32.91 -1.75
C ASP A 33 -0.65 -33.54 -3.16
N ALA A 34 0.56 -33.82 -3.65
CA ALA A 34 0.80 -34.29 -5.01
C ALA A 34 0.20 -35.68 -5.27
N ALA A 35 0.04 -36.51 -4.24
CA ALA A 35 -0.46 -37.87 -4.37
C ALA A 35 -2.00 -37.92 -4.32
N THR A 36 -2.62 -37.07 -3.49
CA THR A 36 -4.08 -37.10 -3.25
C THR A 36 -4.83 -36.00 -3.97
N GLY A 37 -4.17 -34.92 -4.37
CA GLY A 37 -4.79 -33.72 -4.94
C GLY A 37 -5.58 -32.88 -3.92
N GLN A 38 -5.60 -33.27 -2.64
CA GLN A 38 -6.30 -32.54 -1.58
C GLN A 38 -5.50 -31.32 -1.13
N PHE A 39 -6.18 -30.28 -0.65
CA PHE A 39 -5.52 -29.16 0.00
C PHE A 39 -4.72 -29.65 1.22
N ALA A 40 -3.51 -29.14 1.36
CA ALA A 40 -2.59 -29.59 2.41
C ALA A 40 -2.15 -28.46 3.36
N ALA A 41 -2.08 -27.21 2.89
CA ALA A 41 -1.77 -26.06 3.73
C ALA A 41 -2.05 -24.74 3.01
N HIS A 42 -2.20 -23.68 3.80
CA HIS A 42 -2.17 -22.30 3.35
C HIS A 42 -0.83 -21.63 3.69
N ALA A 43 -0.53 -20.53 3.01
CA ALA A 43 0.60 -19.69 3.31
C ALA A 43 0.37 -18.98 4.66
N ILE A 44 1.41 -18.92 5.49
CA ILE A 44 1.40 -18.21 6.77
C ILE A 44 1.68 -16.70 6.60
N GLY A 45 2.04 -16.29 5.39
CA GLY A 45 2.20 -14.88 5.04
C GLY A 45 2.73 -14.70 3.63
N MET A 46 3.06 -13.45 3.32
CA MET A 46 3.82 -13.09 2.12
C MET A 46 5.17 -12.53 2.55
N GLY A 47 6.22 -12.80 1.78
CA GLY A 47 7.53 -12.14 1.95
C GLY A 47 7.49 -10.67 1.52
N LEU A 48 6.45 -9.95 1.94
CA LEU A 48 6.20 -8.55 1.67
C LEU A 48 5.99 -7.84 3.02
N ASN A 49 6.43 -6.59 3.10
CA ASN A 49 6.13 -5.70 4.21
C ASN A 49 5.36 -4.47 3.68
N PRO A 50 4.09 -4.64 3.26
CA PRO A 50 3.28 -3.54 2.74
C PRO A 50 3.03 -2.46 3.79
N LEU A 51 2.74 -1.23 3.34
CA LEU A 51 2.33 -0.16 4.24
C LEU A 51 0.90 -0.39 4.77
N THR A 52 0.08 -1.02 3.95
CA THR A 52 -1.20 -1.67 4.20
C THR A 52 -0.99 -3.07 4.82
N ALA A 53 -2.06 -3.84 4.97
CA ALA A 53 -2.04 -5.14 5.61
C ALA A 53 -1.63 -6.25 4.65
N ILE A 54 -0.99 -7.27 5.23
CA ILE A 54 -0.72 -8.54 4.57
C ILE A 54 -2.04 -9.32 4.46
N PRO A 55 -2.37 -9.88 3.28
CA PRO A 55 -3.59 -10.67 3.09
C PRO A 55 -3.62 -11.87 4.04
N SER A 56 -4.80 -12.14 4.60
CA SER A 56 -5.05 -13.43 5.23
C SER A 56 -5.44 -14.43 4.15
N MET A 57 -4.63 -15.47 3.96
CA MET A 57 -4.87 -16.53 2.96
C MET A 57 -5.73 -17.68 3.49
N ALA A 58 -6.30 -17.52 4.68
CA ALA A 58 -7.24 -18.49 5.23
C ALA A 58 -8.66 -18.07 4.83
N MET A 59 -9.32 -18.87 3.98
CA MET A 59 -10.74 -18.74 3.68
C MET A 59 -11.49 -19.99 4.09
N GLY A 60 -12.81 -19.87 4.28
CA GLY A 60 -13.65 -21.00 4.64
C GLY A 60 -13.75 -21.30 6.15
N ALA A 61 -12.83 -20.77 6.95
CA ALA A 61 -12.92 -20.89 8.41
C ALA A 61 -14.20 -20.26 8.99
N GLY A 62 -14.68 -20.80 10.10
CA GLY A 62 -15.80 -20.20 10.83
C GLY A 62 -15.58 -18.72 11.13
N GLN A 63 -16.65 -17.93 11.14
CA GLN A 63 -16.59 -16.46 11.30
C GLN A 63 -15.83 -15.99 12.56
N LEU A 64 -15.70 -16.82 13.60
CA LEU A 64 -14.86 -16.52 14.76
C LEU A 64 -13.37 -16.51 14.41
N TYR A 65 -12.88 -17.52 13.69
CA TYR A 65 -11.48 -17.58 13.24
C TYR A 65 -11.15 -16.43 12.29
N GLN A 66 -12.05 -16.19 11.31
CA GLN A 66 -11.93 -15.04 10.41
C GLN A 66 -11.95 -13.71 11.19
N GLY A 67 -12.78 -13.62 12.22
CA GLY A 67 -12.81 -12.52 13.17
C GLY A 67 -11.44 -12.24 13.80
N HIS A 68 -10.78 -13.27 14.33
CA HIS A 68 -9.48 -13.13 14.99
C HIS A 68 -8.37 -12.73 14.00
N LYS A 69 -8.28 -13.38 12.84
CA LYS A 69 -7.27 -13.04 11.82
C LYS A 69 -7.47 -11.64 11.25
N ALA A 70 -8.71 -11.26 10.96
CA ALA A 70 -9.03 -9.90 10.53
C ALA A 70 -8.66 -8.88 11.61
N LEU A 71 -8.99 -9.13 12.88
CA LEU A 71 -8.63 -8.22 13.97
C LEU A 71 -7.10 -8.05 14.12
N GLN A 72 -6.33 -9.12 13.97
CA GLN A 72 -4.86 -9.03 13.95
C GLN A 72 -4.37 -8.13 12.81
N GLY A 73 -4.92 -8.30 11.61
CA GLY A 73 -4.64 -7.43 10.46
C GLY A 73 -4.97 -5.97 10.75
N ILE A 74 -6.15 -5.68 11.30
CA ILE A 74 -6.54 -4.29 11.58
C ILE A 74 -5.72 -3.68 12.73
N LYS A 75 -5.29 -4.47 13.72
CA LYS A 75 -4.35 -4.00 14.76
C LYS A 75 -3.01 -3.55 14.15
N ALA A 76 -2.47 -4.33 13.20
CA ALA A 76 -1.26 -3.94 12.47
C ALA A 76 -1.46 -2.63 11.69
N LEU A 77 -2.64 -2.45 11.08
CA LEU A 77 -3.02 -1.22 10.38
C LEU A 77 -3.14 0.01 11.28
N SER A 78 -3.58 -0.15 12.53
CA SER A 78 -3.68 0.98 13.49
C SER A 78 -2.32 1.62 13.75
N ALA A 79 -1.25 0.81 13.86
CA ALA A 79 0.11 1.31 13.97
C ALA A 79 0.50 2.13 12.72
N SER A 80 0.13 1.67 11.51
CA SER A 80 0.36 2.41 10.28
C SER A 80 -0.35 3.78 10.29
N VAL A 81 -1.63 3.87 10.66
CA VAL A 81 -2.35 5.16 10.70
C VAL A 81 -1.69 6.13 11.68
N ALA A 82 -1.32 5.67 12.88
CA ALA A 82 -0.67 6.51 13.88
C ALA A 82 0.69 7.04 13.39
N THR A 83 1.50 6.17 12.79
CA THR A 83 2.81 6.56 12.23
C THR A 83 2.65 7.55 11.07
N LEU A 84 1.74 7.29 10.13
CA LEU A 84 1.50 8.13 8.96
C LEU A 84 0.93 9.50 9.33
N GLN A 85 0.02 9.54 10.31
CA GLN A 85 -0.51 10.79 10.84
C GLN A 85 0.58 11.60 11.55
N ALA A 86 1.48 10.94 12.28
CA ALA A 86 2.61 11.60 12.90
C ALA A 86 3.60 12.14 11.86
N THR A 87 3.99 11.36 10.84
CA THR A 87 4.91 11.88 9.80
C THR A 87 4.31 13.06 9.04
N THR A 88 3.00 13.05 8.76
CA THR A 88 2.27 14.22 8.22
C THR A 88 2.46 15.47 9.08
N ALA A 89 2.60 15.32 10.41
CA ALA A 89 2.82 16.43 11.33
C ALA A 89 4.22 17.07 11.25
N VAL A 90 5.22 16.35 10.73
CA VAL A 90 6.56 16.90 10.46
C VAL A 90 6.59 17.64 9.14
N ILE A 91 5.86 17.13 8.14
CA ILE A 91 5.83 17.66 6.78
C ILE A 91 5.07 18.99 6.71
N GLY A 92 3.99 19.13 7.48
CA GLY A 92 3.14 20.32 7.48
C GLY A 92 2.23 20.43 6.26
N VAL A 93 1.67 21.62 6.03
CA VAL A 93 0.67 21.90 4.97
C VAL A 93 1.33 22.53 3.72
N GLY A 94 2.58 23.00 3.81
CA GLY A 94 3.27 23.81 2.77
C GLY A 94 4.52 23.17 2.15
N VAL A 95 5.46 24.03 1.70
CA VAL A 95 6.76 23.60 1.14
C VAL A 95 7.60 22.96 2.25
N VAL A 96 8.07 21.76 2.01
CA VAL A 96 8.73 20.92 3.01
C VAL A 96 10.23 21.16 2.97
N GLY A 97 10.85 21.37 4.15
CA GLY A 97 12.31 21.47 4.23
C GLY A 97 12.98 20.10 4.01
N VAL A 98 14.14 20.08 3.35
CA VAL A 98 14.92 18.86 3.07
C VAL A 98 15.22 18.05 4.33
N ALA A 99 15.44 18.73 5.47
CA ALA A 99 15.64 18.08 6.78
C ALA A 99 14.39 17.28 7.24
N ALA A 100 13.19 17.82 7.03
CA ALA A 100 11.94 17.13 7.35
C ALA A 100 11.73 15.91 6.46
N LEU A 101 12.05 16.01 5.16
CA LEU A 101 11.98 14.89 4.21
C LEU A 101 12.89 13.74 4.60
N SER A 102 14.11 14.04 5.04
CA SER A 102 15.06 13.03 5.50
C SER A 102 14.59 12.31 6.76
N ALA A 103 13.89 13.00 7.65
CA ALA A 103 13.40 12.44 8.92
C ALA A 103 12.17 11.53 8.76
N VAL A 104 11.36 11.73 7.71
CA VAL A 104 10.09 11.02 7.50
C VAL A 104 10.04 10.21 6.20
N ASN A 105 11.21 9.90 5.65
CA ASN A 105 11.34 9.03 4.48
C ASN A 105 10.91 7.59 4.78
N LEU A 106 10.94 6.75 3.74
CA LEU A 106 10.40 5.40 3.79
C LEU A 106 11.04 4.58 4.90
N TRP A 107 12.37 4.63 4.99
CA TRP A 107 13.11 3.85 5.96
C TRP A 107 12.78 4.25 7.41
N GLN A 108 12.73 5.56 7.69
CA GLN A 108 12.37 6.05 9.01
C GLN A 108 10.91 5.75 9.36
N THR A 109 10.02 5.83 8.37
CA THR A 109 8.60 5.50 8.55
C THR A 109 8.40 4.02 8.90
N LEU A 110 9.15 3.12 8.26
CA LEU A 110 9.11 1.69 8.58
C LEU A 110 9.65 1.39 9.99
N LYS A 111 10.76 2.04 10.37
CA LYS A 111 11.31 1.92 11.74
C LYS A 111 10.32 2.41 12.80
N LEU A 112 9.76 3.60 12.60
CA LEU A 112 8.81 4.19 13.52
C LEU A 112 7.55 3.33 13.68
N ARG A 113 7.07 2.72 12.59
CA ARG A 113 5.95 1.77 12.64
C ARG A 113 6.29 0.56 13.50
N LYS A 114 7.47 -0.04 13.32
CA LYS A 114 7.92 -1.18 14.11
C LYS A 114 8.01 -0.81 15.59
N ASP A 115 8.53 0.37 15.91
CA ASP A 115 8.61 0.86 17.29
C ASP A 115 7.22 1.07 17.92
N VAL A 116 6.24 1.58 17.15
CA VAL A 116 4.83 1.69 17.59
C VAL A 116 4.22 0.30 17.81
N GLN A 117 4.40 -0.63 16.89
CA GLN A 117 3.90 -2.02 17.01
C GLN A 117 4.49 -2.73 18.24
N GLN A 118 5.76 -2.47 18.55
CA GLN A 118 6.46 -3.02 19.71
C GLN A 118 6.23 -2.22 21.01
N MET A 119 5.33 -1.24 20.98
CA MET A 119 5.00 -0.35 22.12
C MET A 119 6.21 0.40 22.69
N ARG A 120 7.28 0.58 21.89
CA ARG A 120 8.46 1.38 22.25
C ARG A 120 8.19 2.88 22.15
N VAL A 121 7.19 3.25 21.35
CA VAL A 121 6.74 4.63 21.14
C VAL A 121 5.26 4.72 21.48
N GLU A 122 4.91 5.70 22.32
CA GLU A 122 3.53 5.93 22.74
C GLU A 122 2.77 6.77 21.70
N VAL A 123 1.56 6.31 21.34
CA VAL A 123 0.62 7.06 20.48
C VAL A 123 -0.44 7.70 21.35
N ARG A 124 -0.58 9.03 21.28
CA ARG A 124 -1.62 9.79 21.96
C ARG A 124 -2.49 10.52 20.95
N GLU A 125 -3.79 10.24 20.96
CA GLU A 125 -4.76 10.85 20.04
C GLU A 125 -4.38 10.70 18.54
N GLY A 126 -3.70 9.60 18.19
CA GLY A 126 -3.23 9.35 16.83
C GLY A 126 -1.95 10.08 16.45
N PHE A 127 -1.27 10.71 17.42
CA PHE A 127 0.00 11.39 17.21
C PHE A 127 1.08 10.79 18.09
N ILE A 128 2.30 10.80 17.56
CA ILE A 128 3.52 10.42 18.26
C ILE A 128 4.22 11.71 18.70
N ASP A 129 4.91 11.69 19.84
CA ASP A 129 5.80 12.79 20.21
C ASP A 129 7.08 12.76 19.36
N LEU A 130 7.01 13.42 18.20
CA LEU A 130 8.09 13.41 17.23
C LEU A 130 9.32 14.17 17.70
N LYS A 131 9.20 15.09 18.67
CA LYS A 131 10.37 15.73 19.27
C LYS A 131 11.16 14.74 20.10
N GLN A 132 10.47 13.85 20.80
CA GLN A 132 11.11 12.78 21.55
C GLN A 132 11.74 11.76 20.59
N VAL A 133 11.02 11.37 19.54
CA VAL A 133 11.52 10.39 18.54
C VAL A 133 12.74 10.92 17.78
N PHE A 134 12.77 12.20 17.44
CA PHE A 134 13.83 12.82 16.66
C PHE A 134 14.79 13.69 17.47
N ALA A 135 14.85 13.49 18.79
CA ALA A 135 15.72 14.28 19.68
C ALA A 135 17.19 14.29 19.24
N ASP A 136 17.65 13.17 18.67
CA ASP A 136 19.04 12.98 18.24
C ASP A 136 19.29 13.41 16.77
N GLN A 137 18.25 13.83 16.03
CA GLN A 137 18.37 14.20 14.61
C GLN A 137 18.65 15.69 14.37
N GLY A 138 19.00 16.44 15.42
CA GLY A 138 19.52 17.81 15.33
C GLY A 138 18.48 18.90 15.61
N ALA A 139 19.00 20.07 16.03
CA ALA A 139 18.17 21.20 16.49
C ALA A 139 17.27 21.79 15.39
N GLU A 140 17.73 21.78 14.13
CA GLU A 140 17.00 22.31 12.97
C GLU A 140 15.66 21.59 12.74
N LEU A 141 15.65 20.25 12.85
CA LEU A 141 14.43 19.46 12.71
C LEU A 141 13.46 19.72 13.87
N ILE A 142 13.97 19.85 15.09
CA ILE A 142 13.15 20.15 16.27
C ILE A 142 12.52 21.54 16.16
N GLU A 143 13.27 22.53 15.67
CA GLU A 143 12.76 23.87 15.41
C GLU A 143 11.71 23.86 14.29
N HIS A 144 11.93 23.09 13.23
CA HIS A 144 10.94 22.90 12.18
C HIS A 144 9.63 22.29 12.71
N ILE A 145 9.71 21.22 13.50
CA ILE A 145 8.54 20.59 14.14
C ILE A 145 7.81 21.61 15.04
N GLN A 146 8.54 22.44 15.78
CA GLN A 146 7.94 23.51 16.59
C GLN A 146 7.19 24.51 15.71
N HIS A 147 7.80 24.99 14.64
CA HIS A 147 7.20 25.95 13.72
C HIS A 147 5.93 25.39 13.07
N VAL A 148 5.96 24.15 12.57
CA VAL A 148 4.77 23.50 11.98
C VAL A 148 3.66 23.36 13.02
N SER A 149 3.99 23.06 14.29
CA SER A 149 2.99 22.93 15.35
C SER A 149 2.28 24.24 15.73
N GLU A 150 2.89 25.39 15.45
CA GLU A 150 2.33 26.71 15.73
C GLU A 150 1.41 27.21 14.61
N ASP A 151 1.58 26.67 13.39
CA ASP A 151 0.77 26.99 12.22
C ASP A 151 -0.73 26.76 12.47
N VAL A 152 -1.55 27.75 12.13
CA VAL A 152 -2.99 27.76 12.43
C VAL A 152 -3.75 26.73 11.58
N GLU A 153 -3.40 26.61 10.31
CA GLU A 153 -4.02 25.67 9.37
C GLU A 153 -3.64 24.24 9.74
N PHE A 154 -2.38 24.03 10.10
CA PHE A 154 -1.90 22.77 10.64
C PHE A 154 -2.63 22.37 11.93
N ARG A 155 -2.85 23.29 12.88
CA ARG A 155 -3.61 23.00 14.11
C ARG A 155 -5.07 22.65 13.83
N ALA A 156 -5.69 23.31 12.85
CA ALA A 156 -7.04 22.97 12.40
C ALA A 156 -7.09 21.55 11.81
N HIS A 157 -6.14 21.21 10.92
CA HIS A 157 -5.99 19.86 10.36
C HIS A 157 -5.79 18.84 11.49
N ARG A 158 -4.85 19.11 12.41
CA ARG A 158 -4.53 18.24 13.55
C ARG A 158 -5.76 17.91 14.39
N THR A 159 -6.62 18.90 14.65
CA THR A 159 -7.84 18.70 15.47
C THR A 159 -8.82 17.74 14.79
N ILE A 160 -9.02 17.90 13.48
CA ILE A 160 -9.93 17.03 12.71
C ILE A 160 -9.36 15.61 12.63
N LEU A 161 -8.05 15.49 12.36
CA LEU A 161 -7.37 14.20 12.27
C LEU A 161 -7.30 13.48 13.63
N ALA A 162 -7.15 14.19 14.75
CA ALA A 162 -7.22 13.61 16.10
C ALA A 162 -8.60 12.98 16.36
N ARG A 163 -9.67 13.68 15.95
CA ARG A 163 -11.04 13.16 16.04
C ARG A 163 -11.22 11.92 15.16
N ALA A 164 -10.75 11.97 13.92
CA ALA A 164 -10.86 10.87 12.97
C ALA A 164 -10.14 9.62 13.49
N TYR A 165 -8.92 9.78 14.00
CA TYR A 165 -8.19 8.70 14.65
C TYR A 165 -8.94 8.15 15.88
N GLY A 166 -9.50 9.03 16.72
CA GLY A 166 -10.30 8.62 17.88
C GLY A 166 -11.55 7.80 17.51
N LEU A 167 -12.14 8.03 16.33
CA LEU A 167 -13.22 7.20 15.78
C LEU A 167 -12.70 5.83 15.33
N PHE A 168 -11.55 5.81 14.65
CA PHE A 168 -10.90 4.58 14.20
C PHE A 168 -10.49 3.68 15.39
N ASP A 169 -9.87 4.25 16.43
CA ASP A 169 -9.50 3.54 17.66
C ASP A 169 -10.71 2.97 18.40
N LYS A 170 -11.81 3.75 18.48
CA LYS A 170 -13.08 3.23 19.03
C LYS A 170 -13.63 2.07 18.22
N ALA A 171 -13.56 2.14 16.89
CA ALA A 171 -13.95 1.02 16.03
C ALA A 171 -13.14 -0.24 16.36
N MET A 172 -11.83 -0.10 16.58
CA MET A 172 -10.95 -1.21 16.97
C MET A 172 -11.36 -1.87 18.29
N ASN A 173 -11.67 -1.08 19.30
CA ASN A 173 -12.13 -1.60 20.59
C ASN A 173 -13.45 -2.40 20.46
N ARG A 174 -14.33 -1.99 19.54
CA ARG A 174 -15.57 -2.71 19.25
C ARG A 174 -15.33 -4.00 18.49
N LEU A 175 -14.42 -4.01 17.52
CA LEU A 175 -14.01 -5.25 16.84
C LEU A 175 -13.36 -6.25 17.81
N ALA A 176 -12.55 -5.77 18.75
CA ALA A 176 -11.98 -6.61 19.80
C ALA A 176 -13.06 -7.25 20.69
N SER A 177 -14.16 -6.53 20.95
CA SER A 177 -15.31 -7.10 21.64
C SER A 177 -16.01 -8.15 20.77
N ALA A 178 -16.26 -7.82 19.50
CA ALA A 178 -16.98 -8.66 18.55
C ALA A 178 -16.37 -10.07 18.38
N VAL A 179 -15.03 -10.20 18.35
CA VAL A 179 -14.37 -11.50 18.17
C VAL A 179 -14.58 -12.48 19.34
N THR A 180 -14.98 -11.97 20.51
CA THR A 180 -15.27 -12.79 21.70
C THR A 180 -16.77 -13.12 21.85
N MET A 181 -17.64 -12.53 21.01
CA MET A 181 -19.08 -12.70 21.10
C MET A 181 -19.53 -14.03 20.48
N GLN A 182 -20.31 -14.79 21.26
CA GLN A 182 -20.90 -16.06 20.81
C GLN A 182 -22.18 -15.86 19.99
N ASP A 183 -23.02 -14.89 20.36
CA ASP A 183 -24.24 -14.60 19.62
C ASP A 183 -23.91 -13.97 18.26
N LEU A 184 -24.22 -14.70 17.19
CA LEU A 184 -23.90 -14.32 15.81
C LEU A 184 -24.52 -12.96 15.43
N ARG A 185 -25.76 -12.70 15.87
CA ARG A 185 -26.46 -11.46 15.54
C ARG A 185 -25.81 -10.27 16.22
N ALA A 186 -25.62 -10.34 17.53
CA ALA A 186 -24.97 -9.28 18.30
C ALA A 186 -23.54 -9.03 17.83
N ARG A 187 -22.80 -10.09 17.47
CA ARG A 187 -21.47 -9.96 16.85
C ARG A 187 -21.53 -9.16 15.55
N ASN A 188 -22.45 -9.52 14.65
CA ASN A 188 -22.57 -8.85 13.36
C ASN A 188 -23.00 -7.39 13.51
N ASP A 189 -23.87 -7.08 14.48
CA ASP A 189 -24.25 -5.72 14.84
C ASP A 189 -23.06 -4.93 15.39
N GLU A 190 -22.20 -5.56 16.20
CA GLU A 190 -20.97 -4.94 16.73
C GLU A 190 -19.96 -4.64 15.62
N VAL A 191 -19.71 -5.60 14.71
CA VAL A 191 -18.83 -5.41 13.54
C VAL A 191 -19.36 -4.31 12.61
N LYS A 192 -20.67 -4.30 12.34
CA LYS A 192 -21.30 -3.26 11.51
C LYS A 192 -21.10 -1.88 12.11
N ALA A 193 -21.38 -1.73 13.39
CA ALA A 193 -21.33 -0.42 14.00
C ALA A 193 -19.87 0.04 14.29
N ALA A 194 -18.88 -0.86 14.30
CA ALA A 194 -17.46 -0.51 14.18
C ALA A 194 -17.13 0.01 12.76
N ARG A 195 -17.63 -0.66 11.72
CA ARG A 195 -17.49 -0.22 10.32
C ARG A 195 -18.08 1.17 10.08
N ASP A 196 -19.24 1.46 10.66
CA ASP A 196 -19.87 2.79 10.56
C ASP A 196 -18.98 3.90 11.15
N MET A 197 -18.25 3.62 12.23
CA MET A 197 -17.25 4.54 12.79
C MET A 197 -16.03 4.71 11.86
N MET A 198 -15.59 3.64 11.20
CA MET A 198 -14.50 3.70 10.21
C MET A 198 -14.89 4.54 8.99
N PHE A 199 -16.14 4.44 8.49
CA PHE A 199 -16.63 5.31 7.42
C PHE A 199 -16.67 6.79 7.84
N GLN A 200 -17.01 7.08 9.10
CA GLN A 200 -16.94 8.45 9.62
C GLN A 200 -15.49 8.95 9.68
N ALA A 201 -14.57 8.15 10.22
CA ALA A 201 -13.14 8.49 10.23
C ALA A 201 -12.62 8.74 8.81
N LEU A 202 -12.95 7.85 7.87
CA LEU A 202 -12.58 7.97 6.46
C LEU A 202 -13.02 9.31 5.86
N SER A 203 -14.25 9.76 6.15
CA SER A 203 -14.76 11.04 5.63
C SER A 203 -13.96 12.26 6.10
N ASP A 204 -13.36 12.20 7.28
CA ASP A 204 -12.50 13.25 7.81
C ASP A 204 -11.09 13.18 7.17
N TYR A 205 -10.53 11.97 6.97
CA TYR A 205 -9.24 11.81 6.28
C TYR A 205 -9.32 12.16 4.79
N ASP A 206 -10.40 11.81 4.11
CA ASP A 206 -10.63 12.07 2.67
C ASP A 206 -11.25 13.45 2.39
N ASN A 207 -11.36 14.31 3.41
CA ASN A 207 -11.98 15.62 3.27
C ASN A 207 -11.21 16.51 2.27
N SER A 208 -11.84 16.79 1.13
CA SER A 208 -11.24 17.57 0.03
C SER A 208 -10.82 18.99 0.43
N GLN A 209 -11.49 19.61 1.40
CA GLN A 209 -11.10 20.94 1.90
C GLN A 209 -9.76 20.89 2.61
N LEU A 210 -9.50 19.81 3.36
CA LEU A 210 -8.24 19.61 4.05
C LEU A 210 -7.14 19.04 3.15
N MET A 211 -7.50 18.56 1.96
CA MET A 211 -6.59 18.14 0.90
C MET A 211 -6.26 19.26 -0.08
N SER A 212 -6.94 20.40 0.02
CA SER A 212 -6.63 21.59 -0.75
C SER A 212 -5.33 22.22 -0.23
N GLY A 213 -4.47 22.68 -1.13
CA GLY A 213 -3.26 23.42 -0.76
C GLY A 213 -2.07 22.58 -0.27
N ILE A 214 -2.27 21.32 0.14
CA ILE A 214 -1.16 20.47 0.59
C ILE A 214 -0.22 20.05 -0.56
N GLY A 215 1.08 20.00 -0.26
CA GLY A 215 2.12 19.53 -1.17
C GLY A 215 2.00 18.04 -1.53
N SER A 216 2.78 17.59 -2.51
CA SER A 216 2.77 16.20 -3.03
C SER A 216 3.02 15.18 -1.90
N ILE A 217 3.97 15.46 -1.02
CA ILE A 217 4.38 14.55 0.05
C ILE A 217 3.33 14.46 1.17
N ALA A 218 2.81 15.59 1.64
CA ALA A 218 1.71 15.60 2.60
C ALA A 218 0.45 14.94 2.01
N TYR A 219 0.20 15.13 0.71
CA TYR A 219 -0.90 14.50 0.00
C TYR A 219 -0.79 12.98 0.07
N VAL A 220 0.33 12.38 -0.36
CA VAL A 220 0.47 10.92 -0.37
C VAL A 220 0.38 10.33 1.03
N ARG A 221 1.02 10.92 2.06
CA ARG A 221 0.92 10.44 3.45
C ARG A 221 -0.51 10.40 3.96
N ARG A 222 -1.31 11.40 3.59
CA ARG A 222 -2.72 11.43 3.95
C ARG A 222 -3.54 10.41 3.18
N ARG A 223 -3.25 10.19 1.90
CA ARG A 223 -3.88 9.12 1.10
C ARG A 223 -3.55 7.74 1.66
N GLU A 224 -2.33 7.52 2.18
CA GLU A 224 -1.98 6.27 2.85
C GLU A 224 -2.88 5.97 4.06
N CYS A 225 -3.23 6.97 4.87
CA CYS A 225 -4.22 6.83 5.95
C CYS A 225 -5.60 6.42 5.42
N VAL A 226 -6.05 7.05 4.32
CA VAL A 226 -7.32 6.72 3.65
C VAL A 226 -7.30 5.26 3.19
N TRP A 227 -6.23 4.82 2.52
CA TRP A 227 -6.07 3.46 2.00
C TRP A 227 -6.08 2.41 3.12
N VAL A 228 -5.42 2.71 4.24
CA VAL A 228 -5.40 1.83 5.42
C VAL A 228 -6.79 1.67 6.02
N ILE A 229 -7.55 2.77 6.18
CA ILE A 229 -8.92 2.71 6.72
C ILE A 229 -9.86 1.97 5.75
N GLU A 230 -9.71 2.20 4.45
CA GLU A 230 -10.43 1.47 3.40
C GLU A 230 -10.20 -0.04 3.48
N GLN A 231 -8.96 -0.45 3.70
CA GLN A 231 -8.62 -1.85 3.87
C GLN A 231 -9.18 -2.43 5.18
N ALA A 232 -9.13 -1.67 6.29
CA ALA A 232 -9.76 -2.07 7.54
C ALA A 232 -11.27 -2.30 7.37
N ILE A 233 -11.95 -1.44 6.60
CA ILE A 233 -13.36 -1.62 6.24
C ILE A 233 -13.56 -2.93 5.47
N ALA A 234 -12.71 -3.23 4.47
CA ALA A 234 -12.78 -4.51 3.76
C ALA A 234 -12.62 -5.71 4.70
N MET A 235 -11.71 -5.64 5.68
CA MET A 235 -11.55 -6.68 6.70
C MET A 235 -12.80 -6.88 7.55
N THR A 236 -13.56 -5.82 7.86
CA THR A 236 -14.84 -5.99 8.59
C THR A 236 -15.91 -6.73 7.77
N TYR A 237 -15.86 -6.70 6.45
CA TYR A 237 -16.71 -7.53 5.59
C TYR A 237 -16.22 -8.99 5.56
N GLN A 238 -14.89 -9.20 5.54
CA GLN A 238 -14.30 -10.53 5.70
C GLN A 238 -14.71 -11.18 7.03
N MET A 239 -14.77 -10.44 8.14
CA MET A 239 -15.25 -10.95 9.44
C MET A 239 -16.68 -11.51 9.37
N GLN A 240 -17.49 -11.01 8.44
CA GLN A 240 -18.87 -11.45 8.22
C GLN A 240 -18.98 -12.51 7.12
N GLY A 241 -17.89 -12.86 6.43
CA GLY A 241 -17.88 -13.77 5.29
C GLY A 241 -18.45 -13.16 4.00
N GLU A 242 -18.53 -11.82 3.91
CA GLU A 242 -19.08 -11.11 2.75
C GLU A 242 -18.04 -10.93 1.63
N TRP A 243 -17.50 -12.05 1.13
CA TRP A 243 -16.34 -12.09 0.24
C TRP A 243 -16.50 -11.33 -1.07
N GLN A 244 -17.72 -11.28 -1.63
CA GLN A 244 -17.99 -10.47 -2.83
C GLN A 244 -17.75 -8.99 -2.53
N THR A 245 -18.27 -8.50 -1.40
CA THR A 245 -18.06 -7.10 -0.99
C THR A 245 -16.59 -6.83 -0.68
N VAL A 246 -15.87 -7.80 -0.09
CA VAL A 246 -14.41 -7.67 0.09
C VAL A 246 -13.72 -7.45 -1.26
N GLY A 247 -13.99 -8.30 -2.26
CA GLY A 247 -13.42 -8.17 -3.61
C GLY A 247 -13.73 -6.81 -4.25
N ASP A 248 -15.01 -6.39 -4.24
CA ASP A 248 -15.41 -5.10 -4.82
C ASP A 248 -14.67 -3.91 -4.16
N ARG A 249 -14.48 -3.96 -2.84
CA ARG A 249 -13.73 -2.93 -2.10
C ARG A 249 -12.24 -2.96 -2.44
N LEU A 250 -11.62 -4.12 -2.58
CA LEU A 250 -10.20 -4.25 -2.95
C LEU A 250 -9.94 -3.74 -4.38
N ILE A 251 -10.84 -4.01 -5.32
CA ILE A 251 -10.77 -3.47 -6.69
C ILE A 251 -10.83 -1.94 -6.65
N SER A 252 -11.80 -1.39 -5.89
CA SER A 252 -11.95 0.06 -5.74
C SER A 252 -10.74 0.70 -5.05
N LEU A 253 -10.17 0.05 -4.03
CA LEU A 253 -8.97 0.50 -3.33
C LEU A 253 -7.75 0.50 -4.26
N ASN A 254 -7.55 -0.55 -5.06
CA ASN A 254 -6.46 -0.62 -6.03
C ASN A 254 -6.52 0.55 -7.03
N ALA A 255 -7.70 0.79 -7.61
CA ALA A 255 -7.92 1.90 -8.53
C ALA A 255 -7.68 3.27 -7.86
N THR A 256 -8.09 3.40 -6.60
CA THR A 256 -7.90 4.62 -5.81
C THR A 256 -6.42 4.91 -5.54
N ILE A 257 -5.66 3.91 -5.07
CA ILE A 257 -4.21 4.04 -4.85
C ILE A 257 -3.49 4.50 -6.13
N ARG A 258 -3.82 3.89 -7.27
CA ARG A 258 -3.23 4.26 -8.57
C ARG A 258 -3.54 5.70 -8.95
N LYS A 259 -4.81 6.10 -8.84
CA LYS A 259 -5.25 7.46 -9.13
C LYS A 259 -4.54 8.48 -8.22
N ASP A 260 -4.45 8.16 -6.94
CA ASP A 260 -3.82 9.02 -5.94
C ASP A 260 -2.30 9.15 -6.13
N ALA A 261 -1.63 8.06 -6.54
CA ALA A 261 -0.22 8.09 -6.89
C ALA A 261 0.05 9.02 -8.09
N VAL A 262 -0.78 8.96 -9.13
CA VAL A 262 -0.69 9.88 -10.27
C VAL A 262 -0.98 11.33 -9.83
N ALA A 263 -2.02 11.55 -9.04
CA ALA A 263 -2.35 12.88 -8.52
C ALA A 263 -1.25 13.46 -7.60
N THR A 264 -0.50 12.58 -6.92
CA THR A 264 0.70 12.96 -6.15
C THR A 264 1.81 13.43 -7.08
N LEU A 265 2.09 12.66 -8.13
CA LEU A 265 3.14 12.97 -9.11
C LEU A 265 2.84 14.25 -9.89
N ASP A 266 1.56 14.51 -10.22
CA ASP A 266 1.12 15.76 -10.86
C ASP A 266 1.32 17.00 -9.95
N LYS A 267 1.57 16.81 -8.65
CA LYS A 267 1.83 17.89 -7.68
C LYS A 267 3.31 18.14 -7.41
N VAL A 268 4.21 17.30 -7.93
CA VAL A 268 5.65 17.41 -7.69
C VAL A 268 6.20 18.70 -8.29
N LYS A 269 7.03 19.42 -7.53
CA LYS A 269 7.61 20.71 -7.93
C LYS A 269 9.13 20.75 -7.91
N THR A 270 9.78 19.84 -7.18
CA THR A 270 11.24 19.83 -7.01
C THR A 270 11.80 18.43 -7.10
N ASP A 271 13.09 18.35 -7.44
CA ASP A 271 13.83 17.08 -7.45
C ASP A 271 13.90 16.44 -6.06
N ASP A 272 14.01 17.25 -4.99
CA ASP A 272 13.98 16.75 -3.61
C ASP A 272 12.66 16.04 -3.26
N GLU A 273 11.53 16.49 -3.83
CA GLU A 273 10.26 15.80 -3.66
C GLU A 273 10.25 14.46 -4.42
N LEU A 274 10.86 14.41 -5.62
CA LEU A 274 11.00 13.18 -6.38
C LEU A 274 11.94 12.18 -5.68
N ASP A 275 13.04 12.66 -5.09
CA ASP A 275 13.99 11.88 -4.28
C ASP A 275 13.28 11.18 -3.12
N PHE A 276 12.32 11.88 -2.50
CA PHE A 276 11.48 11.32 -1.46
C PHE A 276 10.45 10.33 -2.02
N LEU A 277 9.72 10.72 -3.07
CA LEU A 277 8.55 9.98 -3.56
C LEU A 277 8.92 8.70 -4.32
N PHE A 278 10.07 8.65 -4.99
CA PHE A 278 10.40 7.51 -5.84
C PHE A 278 10.52 6.21 -5.04
N PRO A 279 11.27 6.13 -3.92
CA PRO A 279 11.29 4.94 -3.08
C PRO A 279 9.90 4.59 -2.50
N GLU A 280 9.14 5.59 -2.04
CA GLU A 280 7.80 5.43 -1.44
C GLU A 280 6.81 4.80 -2.41
N LEU A 281 6.67 5.41 -3.59
CA LEU A 281 5.74 4.95 -4.61
C LEU A 281 6.20 3.61 -5.21
N THR A 282 7.50 3.37 -5.33
CA THR A 282 8.02 2.06 -5.74
C THR A 282 7.62 0.98 -4.74
N ARG A 283 7.68 1.25 -3.43
CA ARG A 283 7.20 0.31 -2.41
C ARG A 283 5.70 0.08 -2.52
N ILE A 284 4.90 1.14 -2.61
CA ILE A 284 3.43 1.03 -2.74
C ILE A 284 3.08 0.15 -3.95
N ARG A 285 3.76 0.32 -5.08
CA ARG A 285 3.54 -0.49 -6.26
C ARG A 285 3.92 -1.95 -6.05
N ASN A 286 5.10 -2.21 -5.51
CA ASN A 286 5.70 -3.54 -5.46
C ASN A 286 5.24 -4.37 -4.23
N HIS A 287 4.72 -3.72 -3.18
CA HIS A 287 4.31 -4.36 -1.94
C HIS A 287 2.80 -4.22 -1.73
N ASP A 288 2.28 -3.00 -1.62
CA ASP A 288 0.88 -2.73 -1.27
C ASP A 288 -0.10 -3.18 -2.37
N LEU A 289 0.11 -2.74 -3.62
CA LEU A 289 -0.74 -3.17 -4.72
C LEU A 289 -0.63 -4.68 -4.98
N VAL A 290 0.55 -5.27 -4.74
CA VAL A 290 0.75 -6.72 -4.86
C VAL A 290 -0.02 -7.47 -3.78
N ALA A 291 0.00 -6.99 -2.54
CA ALA A 291 -0.79 -7.55 -1.44
C ALA A 291 -2.30 -7.46 -1.72
N ILE A 292 -2.80 -6.29 -2.15
CA ILE A 292 -4.21 -6.10 -2.49
C ILE A 292 -4.64 -7.03 -3.64
N ASN A 293 -3.82 -7.15 -4.69
CA ASN A 293 -4.08 -8.05 -5.80
C ASN A 293 -4.09 -9.51 -5.35
N ALA A 294 -3.10 -9.93 -4.56
CA ALA A 294 -3.04 -11.30 -4.04
C ALA A 294 -4.27 -11.66 -3.20
N TRP A 295 -4.77 -10.72 -2.39
CA TRP A 295 -6.01 -10.91 -1.64
C TRP A 295 -7.22 -11.07 -2.58
N ASN A 296 -7.34 -10.20 -3.59
CA ASN A 296 -8.43 -10.29 -4.57
C ASN A 296 -8.36 -11.58 -5.41
N ASP A 297 -7.18 -11.97 -5.86
CA ASP A 297 -6.93 -13.19 -6.62
C ASP A 297 -7.32 -14.44 -5.82
N HIS A 298 -7.03 -14.44 -4.51
CA HIS A 298 -7.44 -15.51 -3.61
C HIS A 298 -8.97 -15.57 -3.45
N ILE A 299 -9.65 -14.42 -3.37
CA ILE A 299 -11.11 -14.34 -3.34
C ILE A 299 -11.71 -14.88 -4.65
N GLU A 300 -11.22 -14.43 -5.80
CA GLU A 300 -11.71 -14.89 -7.11
C GLU A 300 -11.47 -16.38 -7.31
N TRP A 301 -10.30 -16.89 -6.91
CA TRP A 301 -10.01 -18.31 -6.95
C TRP A 301 -11.01 -19.12 -6.14
N SER A 302 -11.38 -18.68 -4.93
CA SER A 302 -12.30 -19.44 -4.08
C SER A 302 -13.68 -19.65 -4.70
N LYS A 303 -14.11 -18.72 -5.57
CA LYS A 303 -15.39 -18.82 -6.30
C LYS A 303 -15.37 -19.95 -7.32
N THR A 304 -14.19 -20.42 -7.70
CA THR A 304 -14.01 -21.54 -8.65
C THR A 304 -14.07 -22.91 -7.97
N LEU A 305 -14.06 -22.96 -6.63
CA LEU A 305 -14.05 -24.22 -5.88
C LEU A 305 -15.40 -24.92 -5.92
N SER A 306 -15.36 -26.24 -6.06
CA SER A 306 -16.54 -27.09 -5.84
C SER A 306 -16.94 -27.11 -4.36
N SER A 307 -18.17 -27.55 -4.06
CA SER A 307 -18.62 -27.70 -2.66
C SER A 307 -17.75 -28.67 -1.85
N GLU A 308 -17.20 -29.71 -2.50
CA GLU A 308 -16.29 -30.67 -1.85
C GLU A 308 -14.95 -30.02 -1.51
N GLU A 309 -14.36 -29.27 -2.44
CA GLU A 309 -13.12 -28.54 -2.21
C GLU A 309 -13.29 -27.43 -1.17
N MET A 310 -14.44 -26.75 -1.16
CA MET A 310 -14.76 -25.78 -0.12
C MET A 310 -14.86 -26.44 1.27
N ASN A 311 -15.46 -27.62 1.36
CA ASN A 311 -15.50 -28.37 2.63
C ASN A 311 -14.10 -28.84 3.07
N GLN A 312 -13.24 -29.26 2.13
CA GLN A 312 -11.84 -29.60 2.41
C GLN A 312 -11.07 -28.38 2.94
N LEU A 313 -11.29 -27.21 2.33
CA LEU A 313 -10.66 -25.96 2.76
C LEU A 313 -11.11 -25.56 4.17
N ASN A 314 -12.41 -25.68 4.48
CA ASN A 314 -12.94 -25.38 5.81
C ASN A 314 -12.32 -26.29 6.88
N ALA A 315 -12.17 -27.59 6.59
CA ALA A 315 -11.60 -28.56 7.53
C ALA A 315 -10.13 -28.25 7.89
N LEU A 316 -9.32 -27.80 6.92
CA LEU A 316 -7.93 -27.38 7.18
C LEU A 316 -7.83 -26.23 8.18
N THR A 317 -8.77 -25.29 8.12
CA THR A 317 -8.75 -24.12 9.01
C THR A 317 -9.24 -24.41 10.43
N GLU A 318 -9.94 -25.52 10.65
CA GLU A 318 -10.34 -25.97 11.99
C GLU A 318 -9.13 -26.58 12.74
N ASP A 319 -8.26 -27.31 12.04
CA ASP A 319 -7.03 -27.87 12.61
C ASP A 319 -6.01 -26.76 13.00
N ASP A 320 -5.87 -25.70 12.19
CA ASP A 320 -4.98 -24.56 12.49
C ASP A 320 -5.47 -23.68 13.67
N ALA A 321 -6.77 -23.75 14.00
CA ALA A 321 -7.35 -22.99 15.11
C ALA A 321 -6.97 -23.56 16.50
N GLU A 322 -6.54 -24.83 16.56
CA GLU A 322 -6.06 -25.46 17.80
C GLU A 322 -4.57 -25.18 18.09
N GLU A 323 -3.78 -24.74 17.10
CA GLU A 323 -2.32 -24.51 17.24
C GLU A 323 -1.91 -23.05 17.49
N THR A 324 -2.85 -22.11 17.56
CA THR A 324 -2.53 -20.66 17.58
C THR A 324 -2.24 -20.10 18.98
N GLU A 325 -1.08 -20.45 19.55
CA GLU A 325 -0.48 -19.72 20.69
C GLU A 325 0.97 -19.26 20.48
N ASN A 326 1.61 -19.57 19.34
CA ASN A 326 2.97 -19.08 19.08
C ASN A 326 3.00 -18.08 17.94
N ASP A 327 3.11 -16.80 18.32
CA ASP A 327 3.55 -15.69 17.47
C ASP A 327 4.78 -16.12 16.66
N ILE A 328 4.59 -16.33 15.36
CA ILE A 328 5.72 -16.36 14.44
C ILE A 328 6.12 -14.91 14.26
N ALA A 329 7.13 -14.50 15.02
CA ALA A 329 7.90 -13.31 14.70
C ALA A 329 8.45 -13.49 13.29
N THR A 330 7.79 -12.88 12.31
CA THR A 330 8.48 -12.54 11.07
C THR A 330 9.61 -11.61 11.48
N GLU A 331 10.86 -12.08 11.37
CA GLU A 331 12.03 -11.22 11.37
C GLU A 331 11.82 -10.21 10.25
N ASP A 332 11.28 -9.04 10.60
CA ASP A 332 11.16 -7.92 9.70
C ASP A 332 12.55 -7.26 9.64
N PRO A 333 13.23 -7.28 8.47
CA PRO A 333 14.57 -6.70 8.31
C PRO A 333 14.54 -5.16 8.31
N ALA A 334 13.66 -4.56 9.12
CA ALA A 334 13.46 -3.12 9.24
C ALA A 334 14.71 -2.35 9.73
N ASP A 335 15.77 -3.04 10.15
CA ASP A 335 17.04 -2.41 10.46
C ASP A 335 17.82 -2.03 9.20
N ASP A 336 17.67 -2.79 8.11
CA ASP A 336 18.35 -2.54 6.85
C ASP A 336 17.62 -1.48 6.00
N LYS A 337 18.39 -0.73 5.21
CA LYS A 337 17.85 0.26 4.27
C LYS A 337 17.02 -0.48 3.20
N PRO A 338 15.77 -0.08 2.91
CA PRO A 338 14.93 -0.74 1.92
C PRO A 338 15.58 -0.76 0.51
N ILE A 339 15.34 -1.84 -0.23
CA ILE A 339 15.92 -2.06 -1.57
C ILE A 339 15.51 -0.98 -2.58
N GLU A 340 14.35 -0.35 -2.35
CA GLU A 340 13.79 0.74 -3.16
C GLU A 340 14.78 1.91 -3.28
N TYR A 341 15.61 2.15 -2.25
CA TYR A 341 16.66 3.15 -2.32
C TYR A 341 17.78 2.75 -3.27
N SER A 342 18.26 1.50 -3.21
CA SER A 342 19.32 1.03 -4.12
C SER A 342 18.86 1.08 -5.58
N LEU A 343 17.60 0.70 -5.84
CA LEU A 343 16.98 0.80 -7.15
C LEU A 343 16.91 2.27 -7.62
N TYR A 344 16.57 3.19 -6.71
CA TYR A 344 16.48 4.60 -7.03
C TYR A 344 17.85 5.21 -7.33
N GLU A 345 18.87 4.96 -6.50
CA GLU A 345 20.23 5.47 -6.73
C GLU A 345 20.82 4.99 -8.06
N GLU A 346 20.57 3.72 -8.41
CA GLU A 346 20.94 3.18 -9.72
C GLU A 346 20.22 3.91 -10.85
N ALA A 347 18.91 4.12 -10.76
CA ALA A 347 18.16 4.83 -11.78
C ALA A 347 18.60 6.31 -11.89
N LYS A 348 18.74 7.00 -10.76
CA LYS A 348 19.16 8.41 -10.69
C LYS A 348 20.56 8.64 -11.27
N SER A 349 21.45 7.67 -11.15
CA SER A 349 22.81 7.76 -11.73
C SER A 349 22.83 7.63 -13.25
N ASN A 350 21.76 7.11 -13.87
CA ASN A 350 21.73 6.78 -15.30
C ASN A 350 20.69 7.59 -16.09
N PHE A 351 19.73 8.22 -15.44
CA PHE A 351 18.58 8.88 -16.07
C PHE A 351 18.32 10.26 -15.49
N VAL A 352 17.76 11.15 -16.32
CA VAL A 352 17.36 12.50 -15.91
C VAL A 352 16.07 12.48 -15.08
N PRO A 353 15.84 13.48 -14.18
CA PRO A 353 14.68 13.50 -13.29
C PRO A 353 13.32 13.36 -13.99
N GLU A 354 13.15 13.94 -15.17
CA GLU A 354 11.91 13.89 -15.96
C GLU A 354 11.58 12.45 -16.37
N ALA A 355 12.57 11.68 -16.82
CA ALA A 355 12.38 10.27 -17.16
C ALA A 355 12.05 9.43 -15.92
N LEU A 356 12.60 9.76 -14.75
CA LEU A 356 12.29 9.08 -13.49
C LEU A 356 10.86 9.37 -13.04
N HIS A 357 10.44 10.64 -13.11
CA HIS A 357 9.07 11.06 -12.79
C HIS A 357 8.06 10.34 -13.70
N GLU A 358 8.24 10.41 -15.02
CA GLU A 358 7.30 9.81 -15.96
C GLU A 358 7.31 8.28 -15.85
N SER A 359 8.45 7.66 -15.51
CA SER A 359 8.50 6.23 -15.23
C SER A 359 7.60 5.80 -14.06
N LEU A 360 7.48 6.65 -13.02
CA LEU A 360 6.54 6.41 -11.92
C LEU A 360 5.12 6.55 -12.43
N VAL A 361 4.80 7.62 -13.17
CA VAL A 361 3.48 7.85 -13.77
C VAL A 361 3.03 6.63 -14.57
N TYR A 362 3.89 6.11 -15.45
CA TYR A 362 3.63 4.93 -16.27
C TYR A 362 3.48 3.63 -15.50
N SER A 363 4.04 3.57 -14.30
CA SER A 363 3.87 2.40 -13.43
C SER A 363 2.51 2.39 -12.70
N PHE A 364 1.85 3.54 -12.59
CA PHE A 364 0.52 3.66 -11.96
C PHE A 364 -0.62 3.85 -12.97
N SER A 365 -0.36 4.45 -14.13
CA SER A 365 -1.34 4.75 -15.18
C SER A 365 -1.06 3.99 -16.47
N THR A 366 -1.84 2.94 -16.73
CA THR A 366 -1.75 2.19 -17.99
C THR A 366 -2.15 3.04 -19.19
N GLU A 367 -3.05 4.00 -19.01
CA GLU A 367 -3.50 4.88 -20.10
C GLU A 367 -2.41 5.88 -20.50
N ARG A 368 -1.78 6.58 -19.52
CA ARG A 368 -0.67 7.49 -19.82
C ARG A 368 0.49 6.72 -20.45
N ARG A 369 0.83 5.54 -19.90
CA ARG A 369 1.85 4.67 -20.49
C ARG A 369 1.54 4.32 -21.95
N ARG A 370 0.29 3.95 -22.25
CA ARG A 370 -0.13 3.60 -23.62
C ARG A 370 -0.01 4.80 -24.56
N GLN A 371 -0.28 6.01 -24.09
CA GLN A 371 -0.11 7.24 -24.88
C GLN A 371 1.37 7.44 -25.26
N GLY A 372 2.29 7.31 -24.30
CA GLY A 372 3.73 7.37 -24.58
C GLY A 372 4.19 6.25 -25.52
N GLU A 373 3.71 5.02 -25.34
CA GLU A 373 4.01 3.90 -26.25
C GLU A 373 3.55 4.20 -27.70
N VAL A 374 2.36 4.80 -27.87
CA VAL A 374 1.85 5.21 -29.19
C VAL A 374 2.70 6.32 -29.78
N TYR A 375 2.99 7.37 -29.00
CA TYR A 375 3.84 8.48 -29.43
C TYR A 375 5.21 7.99 -29.91
N ILE A 376 5.88 7.15 -29.12
CA ILE A 376 7.18 6.56 -29.48
C ILE A 376 7.07 5.78 -30.79
N ALA A 377 6.04 4.94 -30.97
CA ALA A 377 5.88 4.14 -32.17
C ALA A 377 5.68 5.02 -33.43
N GLU A 378 4.92 6.11 -33.30
CA GLU A 378 4.67 7.05 -34.40
C GLU A 378 5.95 7.82 -34.77
N ARG A 379 6.68 8.36 -33.79
CA ARG A 379 7.93 9.09 -34.02
C ARG A 379 9.03 8.17 -34.57
N ALA A 380 9.18 6.98 -34.01
CA ALA A 380 10.14 5.99 -34.49
C ALA A 380 9.89 5.58 -35.94
N ALA A 381 8.63 5.52 -36.38
CA ALA A 381 8.28 5.19 -37.75
C ALA A 381 8.76 6.26 -38.75
N LEU A 382 8.73 7.54 -38.38
CA LEU A 382 9.27 8.64 -39.19
C LEU A 382 10.78 8.51 -39.41
N GLU A 383 11.51 7.99 -38.40
CA GLU A 383 12.95 7.72 -38.47
C GLU A 383 13.29 6.31 -38.99
N SER A 384 12.29 5.55 -39.47
CA SER A 384 12.45 4.15 -39.94
C SER A 384 13.02 3.17 -38.89
N LEU A 385 12.80 3.44 -37.60
CA LEU A 385 13.27 2.62 -36.48
C LEU A 385 12.24 1.53 -36.12
N THR A 386 12.30 0.40 -36.82
CA THR A 386 11.28 -0.68 -36.73
C THR A 386 11.28 -1.48 -35.42
N ALA A 387 12.31 -1.32 -34.58
CA ALA A 387 12.41 -1.99 -33.28
C ALA A 387 11.37 -1.48 -32.27
N PHE A 388 10.93 -0.23 -32.38
CA PHE A 388 9.97 0.42 -31.48
C PHE A 388 8.52 0.24 -31.93
N ASN A 389 8.13 -1.00 -32.21
CA ASN A 389 6.75 -1.35 -32.51
C ASN A 389 5.93 -1.59 -31.22
N PRO A 390 4.57 -1.53 -31.27
CA PRO A 390 3.71 -1.68 -30.09
C PRO A 390 3.93 -2.98 -29.30
N GLN A 391 4.29 -4.08 -29.97
CA GLN A 391 4.52 -5.36 -29.30
C GLN A 391 5.80 -5.35 -28.45
N ASN A 392 6.84 -4.65 -28.90
CA ASN A 392 8.08 -4.51 -28.15
C ASN A 392 7.92 -3.47 -27.02
N LEU A 393 7.25 -2.35 -27.29
CA LEU A 393 7.03 -1.29 -26.31
C LEU A 393 6.16 -1.76 -25.13
N SER A 394 5.12 -2.55 -25.38
CA SER A 394 4.28 -3.12 -24.30
C SER A 394 5.03 -4.07 -23.36
N LYS A 395 6.17 -4.62 -23.80
CA LYS A 395 7.06 -5.47 -22.97
C LYS A 395 8.18 -4.69 -22.27
N ALA A 396 8.41 -3.44 -22.67
CA ALA A 396 9.45 -2.62 -22.09
C ALA A 396 9.11 -2.22 -20.63
N SER A 397 10.12 -1.87 -19.85
CA SER A 397 9.89 -1.34 -18.51
C SER A 397 9.28 0.08 -18.60
N PRO A 398 8.52 0.54 -17.58
CA PRO A 398 8.04 1.91 -17.53
C PRO A 398 9.15 2.96 -17.73
N LEU A 399 10.33 2.71 -17.14
CA LEU A 399 11.50 3.58 -17.30
C LEU A 399 12.05 3.59 -18.73
N ALA A 400 12.06 2.45 -19.42
CA ALA A 400 12.49 2.41 -20.81
C ALA A 400 11.53 3.18 -21.72
N VAL A 401 10.22 3.07 -21.49
CA VAL A 401 9.20 3.84 -22.24
C VAL A 401 9.38 5.34 -21.96
N ALA A 402 9.41 5.76 -20.70
CA ALA A 402 9.59 7.16 -20.32
C ALA A 402 10.87 7.78 -20.90
N ASN A 403 11.99 7.06 -20.83
CA ASN A 403 13.26 7.54 -21.38
C ASN A 403 13.24 7.62 -22.93
N LEU A 404 12.57 6.68 -23.61
CA LEU A 404 12.45 6.70 -25.08
C LEU A 404 11.55 7.84 -25.55
N GLU A 405 10.44 8.09 -24.85
CA GLU A 405 9.56 9.20 -25.14
C GLU A 405 10.30 10.53 -25.02
N LEU A 406 10.98 10.77 -23.89
CA LEU A 406 11.77 11.99 -23.69
C LEU A 406 12.84 12.16 -24.78
N TYR A 407 13.49 11.07 -25.20
CA TYR A 407 14.44 11.11 -26.32
C TYR A 407 13.79 11.59 -27.63
N PHE A 408 12.57 11.16 -27.93
CA PHE A 408 11.85 11.58 -29.14
C PHE A 408 11.30 12.99 -29.01
N GLU A 409 10.79 13.39 -27.84
CA GLU A 409 10.28 14.75 -27.57
C GLU A 409 11.37 15.80 -27.75
N LEU A 410 12.58 15.56 -27.22
CA LEU A 410 13.72 16.48 -27.37
C LEU A 410 14.17 16.68 -28.83
N ARG A 411 13.71 15.83 -29.75
CA ARG A 411 14.02 15.85 -31.18
C ARG A 411 12.79 16.20 -32.02
N ASP A 412 11.66 16.50 -31.37
CA ASP A 412 10.43 16.85 -32.04
C ASP A 412 10.31 18.35 -32.23
N GLU A 413 10.78 18.82 -33.39
CA GLU A 413 10.72 20.24 -33.78
C GLU A 413 9.29 20.82 -33.73
N SER A 414 8.25 19.99 -33.90
CA SER A 414 6.85 20.45 -33.84
C SER A 414 6.40 20.88 -32.44
N LEU A 415 7.03 20.34 -31.38
CA LEU A 415 6.76 20.73 -29.99
C LEU A 415 7.52 22.00 -29.58
N VAL A 416 8.60 22.33 -30.29
CA VAL A 416 9.38 23.55 -30.05
C VAL A 416 8.60 24.78 -30.53
N ASP A 417 7.96 24.68 -31.70
CA ASP A 417 7.14 25.76 -32.27
C ASP A 417 5.88 26.04 -31.42
N GLU A 418 5.22 25.00 -30.87
CA GLU A 418 4.06 25.18 -29.98
C GLU A 418 4.41 25.84 -28.64
N ALA A 419 5.59 25.54 -28.07
CA ALA A 419 6.03 26.14 -26.82
C ALA A 419 6.38 27.64 -26.99
N GLU A 420 6.97 28.03 -28.13
CA GLU A 420 7.24 29.44 -28.46
C GLU A 420 5.93 30.22 -28.69
N ASP A 421 4.95 29.63 -29.39
CA ASP A 421 3.66 30.28 -29.62
C ASP A 421 2.85 30.48 -28.32
N ILE A 422 2.92 29.55 -27.37
CA ILE A 422 2.29 29.69 -26.04
C ILE A 422 3.01 30.77 -25.21
N ALA A 423 4.34 30.84 -25.26
CA ALA A 423 5.12 31.85 -24.54
C ALA A 423 4.94 33.28 -25.10
N ILE A 424 4.60 33.40 -26.39
CA ILE A 424 4.26 34.69 -27.02
C ILE A 424 2.82 35.12 -26.70
N ALA A 425 1.94 34.15 -26.37
CA ALA A 425 0.53 34.39 -26.07
C ALA A 425 0.20 34.66 -24.58
N ALA A 426 1.13 34.38 -23.66
CA ALA A 426 1.02 34.66 -22.22
C ALA A 426 1.67 36.02 -21.85
#